data_AF-A0AAV2A0H1-F1
#
_entry.id   AF-A0AAV2A0H1-F1
#
_cell.length_a   1.000
_cell.length_b   1.000
_cell.length_c   1.000
_cell.angle_alpha   90.00
_cell.angle_beta   90.00
_cell.angle_gamma   90.00
#
_symmetry.space_group_name_H-M   'P 1'
#
loop_
_entity.id
_entity.type
_entity.pdbx_description
1 polymer ?
#
loop_
_entity_poly.entity_id
_entity_poly.type
_entity_poly.pdbx_seq_one_letter_code
_entity_poly.pdbx_strand_id
1 'polypeptide(L)'
;MAVHSKIAELYSLHNCHEVLHPWQPDCNTAALTLGASFFLEGLRIYIPLFVISLFLRGKLSLDTCMNTLTNIFTSSAFLGFHGVGIMLFSCLLRKILGRFYFWTFCYTSTFITSFLALLFERTNRRLPLALYTANVATDTILRMAADRGIVKPVPNAEVYLFSILMSIHLFIAKKYGYSEDIVSIIFRFILGDNEAIQYAKSNQKKNLLSSGKNSVLETAVLCGMRLKEEEETSFLQRICSTMKHFSCPHDYSCLLYCLQGFSRPLLIGFLTLTASRCFSFRKKLISGPSLLLTLVAEKRNLSLGLFLGGFGATFRVR
;
A
#
# COMPACT_ATOMS: atom_id res chain seq x y z
N MET A 1 -34.03 5.39 6.03
CA MET A 1 -34.75 4.68 7.12
C MET A 1 -35.10 3.21 6.80
N ALA A 2 -34.72 2.65 5.65
CA ALA A 2 -35.12 1.28 5.26
C ALA A 2 -34.34 0.13 5.91
N VAL A 3 -33.09 0.33 6.37
CA VAL A 3 -32.29 -0.75 7.00
C VAL A 3 -32.84 -1.14 8.38
N HIS A 4 -33.41 -0.17 9.10
CA HIS A 4 -34.03 -0.44 10.39
C HIS A 4 -35.27 -1.34 10.27
N SER A 5 -36.01 -1.36 9.14
CA SER A 5 -37.25 -2.14 9.07
C SER A 5 -37.02 -3.66 9.00
N LYS A 6 -35.96 -4.12 8.33
CA LYS A 6 -35.62 -5.56 8.26
C LYS A 6 -35.02 -6.11 9.55
N ILE A 7 -34.36 -5.24 10.33
CA ILE A 7 -33.77 -5.61 11.63
C ILE A 7 -34.73 -5.28 12.78
N ALA A 8 -35.79 -4.50 12.53
CA ALA A 8 -36.85 -4.25 13.49
C ALA A 8 -37.59 -5.54 13.86
N GLU A 9 -37.71 -6.52 12.95
CA GLU A 9 -38.32 -7.82 13.28
C GLU A 9 -37.49 -8.64 14.30
N LEU A 10 -36.18 -8.39 14.39
CA LEU A 10 -35.29 -8.96 15.42
C LEU A 10 -35.48 -8.35 16.83
N TYR A 11 -36.31 -7.29 16.97
CA TYR A 11 -36.70 -6.77 18.29
C TYR A 11 -37.62 -7.74 19.05
N SER A 12 -38.19 -8.74 18.37
CA SER A 12 -39.05 -9.73 19.00
C SER A 12 -38.21 -10.80 19.70
N LEU A 13 -38.51 -11.04 20.98
CA LEU A 13 -38.32 -12.18 21.92
C LEU A 13 -37.37 -13.38 21.65
N HIS A 14 -36.75 -13.50 20.49
CA HIS A 14 -35.95 -14.64 20.06
C HIS A 14 -34.74 -14.88 20.95
N ASN A 15 -34.39 -16.16 21.10
CA ASN A 15 -33.26 -16.57 21.89
C ASN A 15 -31.93 -16.18 21.20
N CYS A 16 -30.83 -16.00 21.95
CA CYS A 16 -29.53 -15.77 21.32
C CYS A 16 -29.12 -16.94 20.42
N HIS A 17 -29.58 -18.14 20.76
CA HIS A 17 -29.46 -19.32 19.91
C HIS A 17 -30.07 -19.11 18.52
N GLU A 18 -31.31 -18.65 18.43
CA GLU A 18 -32.03 -18.53 17.17
C GLU A 18 -31.44 -17.43 16.26
N VAL A 19 -30.87 -16.39 16.85
CA VAL A 19 -30.38 -15.22 16.11
C VAL A 19 -28.88 -15.26 15.83
N LEU A 20 -28.05 -15.61 16.82
CA LEU A 20 -26.59 -15.48 16.73
C LEU A 20 -25.90 -16.80 16.44
N HIS A 21 -26.36 -17.89 17.06
CA HIS A 21 -25.65 -19.16 17.04
C HIS A 21 -26.59 -20.37 16.86
N PRO A 22 -27.38 -20.42 15.77
CA PRO A 22 -28.39 -21.46 15.56
C PRO A 22 -27.81 -22.87 15.36
N TRP A 23 -26.50 -22.97 15.13
CA TRP A 23 -25.78 -24.23 14.97
C TRP A 23 -25.29 -24.84 16.29
N GLN A 24 -25.38 -24.11 17.41
CA GLN A 24 -24.84 -24.57 18.69
C GLN A 24 -25.67 -24.03 19.86
N PRO A 25 -26.36 -24.85 20.67
CA PRO A 25 -27.14 -24.41 21.83
C PRO A 25 -26.35 -23.56 22.84
N ASP A 26 -25.09 -23.93 23.11
CA ASP A 26 -24.29 -23.30 24.15
C ASP A 26 -23.55 -22.04 23.66
N CYS A 27 -23.76 -20.90 24.33
CA CYS A 27 -23.12 -19.64 23.97
C CYS A 27 -21.59 -19.69 24.05
N ASN A 28 -21.04 -20.35 25.08
CA ASN A 28 -19.59 -20.46 25.27
C ASN A 28 -18.95 -21.30 24.17
N THR A 29 -19.56 -22.45 23.87
CA THR A 29 -19.09 -23.34 22.82
C THR A 29 -19.20 -22.67 21.46
N ALA A 30 -20.32 -21.99 21.17
CA ALA A 30 -20.50 -21.22 19.93
C ALA A 30 -19.42 -20.15 19.75
N ALA A 31 -19.11 -19.40 20.82
CA ALA A 31 -18.08 -18.37 20.79
C ALA A 31 -16.68 -18.95 20.55
N LEU A 32 -16.33 -20.03 21.25
CA LEU A 32 -15.04 -20.70 21.09
C LEU A 32 -14.90 -21.32 19.69
N THR A 33 -15.96 -21.95 19.16
CA THR A 33 -15.96 -22.51 17.80
C THR A 33 -15.74 -21.41 16.77
N LEU A 34 -16.49 -20.30 16.85
CA LEU A 34 -16.33 -19.18 15.94
C LEU A 34 -14.93 -18.55 16.04
N GLY A 35 -14.45 -18.36 17.27
CA GLY A 35 -13.10 -17.87 17.54
C GLY A 35 -12.01 -18.76 16.96
N ALA A 36 -12.15 -20.09 17.10
CA ALA A 36 -11.21 -21.06 16.53
C ALA A 36 -11.22 -21.01 14.99
N SER A 37 -12.39 -20.91 14.36
CA SER A 37 -12.49 -20.73 12.90
C SER A 37 -11.79 -19.46 12.44
N PHE A 38 -12.00 -18.34 13.13
CA PHE A 38 -11.37 -17.06 12.81
C PHE A 38 -9.85 -17.09 13.04
N PHE A 39 -9.39 -17.78 14.08
CA PHE A 39 -7.97 -17.99 14.33
C PHE A 39 -7.30 -18.78 13.20
N LEU A 40 -7.92 -19.87 12.75
CA LEU A 40 -7.40 -20.72 11.66
C LEU A 40 -7.35 -19.96 10.32
N GLU A 41 -8.40 -19.19 10.01
CA GLU A 41 -8.38 -18.32 8.82
C GLU A 41 -7.34 -17.19 8.96
N GLY A 42 -7.13 -16.69 10.18
CA GLY A 42 -6.03 -15.78 10.49
C GLY A 42 -4.67 -16.37 10.13
N LEU A 43 -4.39 -17.61 10.55
CA LEU A 43 -3.16 -18.30 10.17
C LEU A 43 -3.01 -18.40 8.65
N ARG A 44 -4.09 -18.79 7.95
CA ARG A 44 -4.09 -18.94 6.49
C ARG A 44 -3.75 -17.63 5.77
N ILE A 45 -4.19 -16.48 6.28
CA ILE A 45 -3.93 -15.16 5.70
C ILE A 45 -2.54 -14.64 6.11
N TYR A 46 -2.17 -14.74 7.38
CA TYR A 46 -0.96 -14.12 7.91
C TYR A 46 0.31 -14.90 7.58
N ILE A 47 0.27 -16.24 7.55
CA ILE A 47 1.44 -17.06 7.18
C ILE A 47 2.07 -16.60 5.85
N PRO A 48 1.36 -16.57 4.70
CA PRO A 48 1.97 -16.18 3.44
C PRO A 48 2.48 -14.72 3.45
N LEU A 49 1.73 -13.81 4.08
CA LEU A 49 2.10 -12.40 4.22
C LEU A 49 3.45 -12.22 4.94
N PHE A 50 3.60 -12.88 6.09
CA PHE A 50 4.81 -12.81 6.89
C PHE A 50 5.99 -13.55 6.26
N VAL A 51 5.74 -14.68 5.59
CA VAL A 51 6.77 -15.40 4.83
C VAL A 51 7.31 -14.54 3.69
N ILE A 52 6.44 -13.87 2.92
CA ILE A 52 6.88 -12.93 1.87
C ILE A 52 7.70 -11.79 2.48
N SER A 53 7.23 -11.20 3.60
CA SER A 53 7.99 -10.15 4.29
C SER A 53 9.36 -10.64 4.80
N LEU A 54 9.49 -11.91 5.17
CA LEU A 54 10.75 -12.49 5.64
C LEU A 54 11.73 -12.63 4.46
N PHE A 55 11.26 -13.12 3.31
CA PHE A 55 12.07 -13.20 2.09
C PHE A 55 12.54 -11.82 1.61
N LEU A 56 11.66 -10.82 1.62
CA LEU A 56 12.00 -9.46 1.20
C LEU A 56 13.05 -8.81 2.09
N ARG A 57 13.15 -9.20 3.37
CA ARG A 57 14.16 -8.67 4.31
C ARG A 57 15.53 -9.31 4.14
N GLY A 58 15.64 -10.46 3.47
CA GLY A 58 16.91 -11.15 3.21
C GLY A 58 17.69 -11.63 4.44
N LYS A 59 17.15 -11.46 5.65
CA LYS A 59 17.79 -11.85 6.93
C LYS A 59 17.03 -13.00 7.56
N LEU A 60 17.55 -14.22 7.36
CA LEU A 60 16.97 -15.47 7.89
C LEU A 60 17.67 -15.90 9.18
N SER A 61 17.66 -15.05 10.22
CA SER A 61 18.12 -15.49 11.55
C SER A 61 17.04 -16.27 12.28
N LEU A 62 17.43 -17.20 13.16
CA LEU A 62 16.49 -17.95 14.00
C LEU A 62 15.63 -17.00 14.84
N ASP A 63 16.22 -15.94 15.40
CA ASP A 63 15.49 -14.92 16.16
C ASP A 63 14.44 -14.20 15.30
N THR A 64 14.76 -13.91 14.04
CA THR A 64 13.81 -13.28 13.11
C THR A 64 12.68 -14.24 12.78
N CYS A 65 12.96 -15.53 12.61
CA CYS A 65 11.96 -16.56 12.37
C CYS A 65 11.01 -16.71 13.59
N MET A 66 11.56 -16.81 14.80
CA MET A 66 10.76 -16.94 16.03
C MET A 66 9.91 -15.70 16.27
N ASN A 67 10.48 -14.51 16.10
CA ASN A 67 9.70 -13.27 16.15
C ASN A 67 8.60 -13.26 15.10
N THR A 68 8.86 -13.74 13.88
CA THR A 68 7.85 -13.84 12.82
C THR A 68 6.74 -14.82 13.16
N LEU A 69 7.06 -15.97 13.76
CA LEU A 69 6.08 -16.96 14.19
C LEU A 69 5.19 -16.41 15.31
N THR A 70 5.80 -15.79 16.33
CA THR A 70 5.07 -15.03 17.36
C THR A 70 4.17 -14.00 16.70
N ASN A 71 4.66 -13.32 15.65
CA ASN A 71 3.88 -12.29 14.98
C ASN A 71 2.63 -12.83 14.29
N ILE A 72 2.76 -13.97 13.61
CA ILE A 72 1.68 -14.69 12.96
C ILE A 72 0.66 -15.13 14.01
N PHE A 73 1.13 -15.74 15.11
CA PHE A 73 0.27 -16.24 16.17
C PHE A 73 -0.49 -15.11 16.86
N THR A 74 0.18 -14.02 17.26
CA THR A 74 -0.47 -12.87 17.92
C THR A 74 -1.61 -12.31 17.08
N SER A 75 -1.41 -12.15 15.76
CA SER A 75 -2.45 -11.53 14.94
C SER A 75 -3.53 -12.48 14.48
N SER A 76 -3.23 -13.79 14.45
CA SER A 76 -4.28 -14.81 14.34
C SER A 76 -5.11 -14.86 15.62
N ALA A 77 -4.47 -14.74 16.79
CA ALA A 77 -5.13 -14.65 18.09
C ALA A 77 -5.98 -13.38 18.22
N PHE A 78 -5.52 -12.25 17.69
CA PHE A 78 -6.33 -11.03 17.57
C PHE A 78 -7.63 -11.28 16.80
N LEU A 79 -7.55 -11.93 15.63
CA LEU A 79 -8.74 -12.23 14.83
C LEU A 79 -9.65 -13.27 15.50
N GLY A 80 -9.08 -14.29 16.12
CA GLY A 80 -9.82 -15.27 16.92
C GLY A 80 -10.54 -14.63 18.10
N PHE A 81 -9.88 -13.72 18.83
CA PHE A 81 -10.47 -12.97 19.93
C PHE A 81 -11.65 -12.11 19.46
N HIS A 82 -11.57 -11.52 18.26
CA HIS A 82 -12.72 -10.84 17.66
C HIS A 82 -13.94 -11.77 17.48
N GLY A 83 -13.72 -13.00 17.00
CA GLY A 83 -14.79 -13.99 16.85
C GLY A 83 -15.43 -14.39 18.18
N VAL A 84 -14.60 -14.66 19.20
CA VAL A 84 -15.07 -14.97 20.56
C VAL A 84 -15.83 -13.78 21.16
N GLY A 85 -15.24 -12.59 21.11
CA GLY A 85 -15.77 -11.40 21.74
C GLY A 85 -17.12 -10.97 21.17
N ILE A 86 -17.27 -10.92 19.84
CA ILE A 86 -18.53 -10.53 19.22
C ILE A 86 -19.66 -11.45 19.68
N MET A 87 -19.40 -12.76 19.73
CA MET A 87 -20.40 -13.73 20.19
C MET A 87 -20.72 -13.57 21.68
N LEU A 88 -19.70 -13.55 22.55
CA LEU A 88 -19.91 -13.45 24.00
C LEU A 88 -20.55 -12.13 24.43
N PHE A 89 -20.06 -11.00 23.95
CA PHE A 89 -20.60 -9.69 24.33
C PHE A 89 -22.01 -9.48 23.78
N SER A 90 -22.31 -9.98 22.59
CA SER A 90 -23.68 -9.90 22.06
C SER A 90 -24.67 -10.75 22.86
N CYS A 91 -24.29 -11.97 23.27
CA CYS A 91 -25.11 -12.81 24.15
C CYS A 91 -25.25 -12.20 25.55
N LEU A 92 -24.17 -11.64 26.11
CA LEU A 92 -24.17 -11.00 27.43
C LEU A 92 -25.05 -9.74 27.45
N LEU A 93 -24.93 -8.87 26.45
CA LEU A 93 -25.74 -7.65 26.35
C LEU A 93 -27.22 -7.99 26.19
N ARG A 94 -27.57 -9.03 25.43
CA ARG A 94 -28.95 -9.54 25.38
C ARG A 94 -29.42 -10.07 26.72
N LYS A 95 -28.58 -10.80 27.48
CA LYS A 95 -28.94 -11.29 28.81
C LYS A 95 -29.19 -10.14 29.80
N ILE A 96 -28.40 -9.07 29.72
CA ILE A 96 -28.54 -7.89 30.59
C ILE A 96 -29.77 -7.05 30.23
N LEU A 97 -30.00 -6.82 28.93
CA LEU A 97 -31.11 -5.97 28.46
C LEU A 97 -32.43 -6.73 28.26
N GLY A 98 -32.41 -8.05 28.35
CA GLY A 98 -33.54 -8.95 28.12
C GLY A 98 -34.01 -9.06 26.66
N ARG A 99 -33.51 -8.21 25.75
CA ARG A 99 -33.90 -8.14 24.33
C ARG A 99 -32.72 -7.72 23.46
N PHE A 100 -32.81 -8.00 22.15
CA PHE A 100 -31.87 -7.46 21.17
C PHE A 100 -32.29 -6.05 20.75
N TYR A 101 -31.41 -5.09 20.95
CA TYR A 101 -31.51 -3.76 20.34
C TYR A 101 -30.47 -3.66 19.24
N PHE A 102 -30.83 -3.10 18.08
CA PHE A 102 -29.91 -3.00 16.93
C PHE A 102 -28.54 -2.41 17.31
N TRP A 103 -28.56 -1.28 18.02
CA TRP A 103 -27.36 -0.59 18.46
C TRP A 103 -26.53 -1.42 19.44
N THR A 104 -27.18 -2.10 20.38
CA THR A 104 -26.46 -2.87 21.38
C THR A 104 -25.91 -4.19 20.83
N PHE A 105 -26.70 -4.86 19.98
CA PHE A 105 -26.36 -6.14 19.38
C PHE A 105 -25.20 -6.04 18.40
N CYS A 106 -25.23 -5.06 17.49
CA CYS A 106 -24.19 -4.94 16.46
C CYS A 106 -23.09 -3.97 16.87
N TYR A 107 -23.45 -2.75 17.27
CA TYR A 107 -22.47 -1.69 17.47
C TYR A 107 -21.73 -1.83 18.81
N THR A 108 -22.45 -1.94 19.93
CA THR A 108 -21.83 -2.00 21.26
C THR A 108 -20.97 -3.24 21.46
N SER A 109 -21.46 -4.42 21.08
CA SER A 109 -20.69 -5.68 21.19
C SER A 109 -19.40 -5.63 20.38
N THR A 110 -19.46 -5.15 19.14
CA THR A 110 -18.31 -5.03 18.24
C THR A 110 -17.35 -3.96 18.73
N PHE A 111 -17.84 -2.84 19.28
CA PHE A 111 -17.00 -1.79 19.85
C PHE A 111 -16.21 -2.29 21.05
N ILE A 112 -16.87 -2.94 22.03
CA ILE A 112 -16.21 -3.52 23.20
C ILE A 112 -15.18 -4.57 22.77
N THR A 113 -15.57 -5.46 21.85
CA THR A 113 -14.67 -6.48 21.33
C THR A 113 -13.45 -5.87 20.66
N SER A 114 -13.64 -4.88 19.78
CA SER A 114 -12.56 -4.24 19.04
C SER A 114 -11.62 -3.47 19.96
N PHE A 115 -12.16 -2.80 20.98
CA PHE A 115 -11.35 -2.11 21.99
C PHE A 115 -10.48 -3.10 22.78
N LEU A 116 -11.06 -4.20 23.26
CA LEU A 116 -10.31 -5.22 23.99
C LEU A 116 -9.30 -5.95 23.10
N ALA A 117 -9.68 -6.26 21.86
CA ALA A 117 -8.78 -6.88 20.88
C ALA A 117 -7.56 -5.99 20.59
N LEU A 118 -7.76 -4.67 20.53
CA LEU A 118 -6.67 -3.70 20.33
C LEU A 118 -5.65 -3.73 21.46
N LEU A 119 -6.07 -4.03 22.70
CA LEU A 119 -5.15 -4.18 23.84
C LEU A 119 -4.22 -5.39 23.65
N PHE A 120 -4.73 -6.49 23.07
CA PHE A 120 -3.96 -7.69 22.76
C PHE A 120 -3.02 -7.50 21.55
N GLU A 121 -3.39 -6.67 20.57
CA GLU A 121 -2.57 -6.47 19.37
C GLU A 121 -1.34 -5.62 19.65
N ARG A 122 -0.23 -5.91 18.94
CA ARG A 122 1.05 -5.22 19.13
C ARG A 122 1.02 -3.80 18.60
N THR A 123 1.62 -2.88 19.35
CA THR A 123 1.64 -1.42 19.07
C THR A 123 2.07 -1.08 17.65
N ASN A 124 3.13 -1.73 17.15
CA ASN A 124 3.66 -1.51 15.79
C ASN A 124 2.65 -1.82 14.67
N ARG A 125 1.64 -2.67 14.93
CA ARG A 125 0.64 -3.07 13.93
C ARG A 125 -0.66 -2.26 14.02
N ARG A 126 -0.91 -1.56 15.13
CA ARG A 126 -2.18 -0.87 15.38
C ARG A 126 -2.44 0.23 14.36
N LEU A 127 -1.43 1.06 14.05
CA LEU A 127 -1.58 2.16 13.10
C LEU A 127 -1.84 1.68 11.66
N PRO A 128 -1.04 0.75 11.07
CA PRO A 128 -1.34 0.20 9.75
C PRO A 128 -2.73 -0.45 9.66
N LEU A 129 -3.14 -1.18 10.71
CA LEU A 129 -4.46 -1.81 10.75
C LEU A 129 -5.58 -0.76 10.81
N ALA A 130 -5.43 0.26 11.64
CA ALA A 130 -6.40 1.35 11.76
C ALA A 130 -6.56 2.14 10.45
N LEU A 131 -5.46 2.39 9.74
CA LEU A 131 -5.51 3.04 8.43
C LEU A 131 -6.23 2.17 7.40
N TYR A 132 -5.95 0.87 7.40
CA TYR A 132 -6.64 -0.08 6.52
C TYR A 132 -8.15 -0.13 6.81
N THR A 133 -8.56 -0.29 8.08
CA THR A 133 -9.97 -0.38 8.45
C THR A 133 -10.70 0.93 8.25
N ALA A 134 -10.07 2.09 8.50
CA ALA A 134 -10.63 3.40 8.21
C ALA A 134 -10.90 3.59 6.70
N ASN A 135 -9.99 3.12 5.84
CA ASN A 135 -10.18 3.17 4.40
C ASN A 135 -11.36 2.30 3.95
N VAL A 136 -11.44 1.05 4.44
CA VAL A 136 -12.57 0.15 4.16
C VAL A 136 -13.90 0.71 4.68
N ALA A 137 -13.90 1.30 5.88
CA ALA A 137 -15.08 1.93 6.46
C ALA A 137 -15.55 3.12 5.61
N THR A 138 -14.62 3.95 5.13
CA THR A 138 -14.92 5.09 4.25
C THR A 138 -15.55 4.63 2.93
N ASP A 139 -14.98 3.62 2.27
CA ASP A 139 -15.56 3.04 1.05
C ASP A 139 -16.97 2.49 1.29
N THR A 140 -17.16 1.78 2.41
CA THR A 140 -18.47 1.24 2.78
C THR A 140 -19.50 2.36 2.99
N ILE A 141 -19.13 3.44 3.70
CA ILE A 141 -20.01 4.59 3.92
C ILE A 141 -20.37 5.27 2.60
N LEU A 142 -19.41 5.46 1.69
CA LEU A 142 -19.67 6.08 0.39
C LEU A 142 -20.58 5.21 -0.49
N ARG A 143 -20.39 3.89 -0.50
CA ARG A 143 -21.28 2.96 -1.22
C ARG A 143 -22.70 2.99 -0.65
N MET A 144 -22.84 2.98 0.68
CA MET A 144 -24.14 3.13 1.34
C MET A 144 -24.79 4.49 1.05
N ALA A 145 -24.01 5.57 0.97
CA ALA A 145 -24.50 6.89 0.62
C ALA A 145 -24.95 6.97 -0.85
N ALA A 146 -24.24 6.30 -1.75
CA ALA A 146 -24.59 6.22 -3.16
C ALA A 146 -25.87 5.42 -3.40
N ASP A 147 -26.02 4.27 -2.73
CA ASP A 147 -27.25 3.44 -2.78
C ASP A 147 -28.48 4.21 -2.27
N ARG A 148 -28.28 5.11 -1.30
CA ARG A 148 -29.34 5.99 -0.77
C ARG A 148 -29.59 7.24 -1.62
N GLY A 149 -28.88 7.42 -2.74
CA GLY A 149 -28.99 8.59 -3.61
C GLY A 149 -28.43 9.89 -3.02
N ILE A 150 -27.68 9.83 -1.92
CA ILE A 150 -27.07 11.01 -1.28
C ILE A 150 -25.86 11.50 -2.09
N VAL A 151 -25.06 10.56 -2.59
CA VAL A 151 -23.85 10.83 -3.37
C VAL A 151 -24.00 10.18 -4.74
N LYS A 152 -23.73 10.91 -5.83
CA LYS A 152 -23.70 10.30 -7.16
C LYS A 152 -22.40 9.48 -7.30
N PRO A 153 -22.46 8.19 -7.69
CA PRO A 153 -21.26 7.39 -7.89
C PRO A 153 -20.44 8.00 -9.02
N VAL A 154 -19.20 8.39 -8.72
CA VAL A 154 -18.26 8.92 -9.70
C VAL A 154 -17.47 7.75 -10.28
N PRO A 155 -17.49 7.53 -11.60
CA PRO A 155 -16.68 6.48 -12.21
C PRO A 155 -15.20 6.79 -11.99
N ASN A 156 -14.41 5.78 -11.63
CA ASN A 156 -12.97 5.88 -11.37
C ASN A 156 -12.57 6.87 -10.25
N ALA A 157 -13.45 7.09 -9.26
CA ALA A 157 -13.17 7.97 -8.10
C ALA A 157 -11.82 7.67 -7.43
N GLU A 158 -11.45 6.39 -7.33
CA GLU A 158 -10.17 5.91 -6.81
C GLU A 158 -8.96 6.47 -7.58
N VAL A 159 -9.07 6.60 -8.90
CA VAL A 159 -8.00 7.12 -9.75
C VAL A 159 -7.81 8.62 -9.51
N TYR A 160 -8.90 9.37 -9.39
CA TYR A 160 -8.84 10.80 -9.08
C TYR A 160 -8.25 11.04 -7.68
N LEU A 161 -8.71 10.29 -6.68
CA LEU A 161 -8.21 10.40 -5.31
C LEU A 161 -6.71 10.06 -5.24
N PHE A 162 -6.31 8.95 -5.87
CA PHE A 162 -4.90 8.57 -5.98
C PHE A 162 -4.09 9.69 -6.65
N SER A 163 -4.58 10.24 -7.76
CA SER A 163 -3.89 11.30 -8.50
C SER A 163 -3.71 12.58 -7.67
N ILE A 164 -4.74 13.00 -6.95
CA ILE A 164 -4.69 14.18 -6.07
C ILE A 164 -3.71 13.97 -4.92
N LEU A 165 -3.84 12.85 -4.20
CA LEU A 165 -2.96 12.52 -3.08
C LEU A 165 -1.51 12.40 -3.54
N MET A 166 -1.28 11.78 -4.70
CA MET A 166 0.05 11.65 -5.29
C MET A 166 0.65 13.00 -5.65
N SER A 167 -0.15 13.89 -6.26
CA SER A 167 0.27 15.24 -6.59
C SER A 167 0.65 16.03 -5.34
N ILE A 168 -0.12 15.91 -4.26
CA ILE A 168 0.17 16.56 -2.98
C ILE A 168 1.47 15.99 -2.37
N HIS A 169 1.61 14.66 -2.35
CA HIS A 169 2.81 13.99 -1.83
C HIS A 169 4.07 14.44 -2.56
N LEU A 170 4.04 14.43 -3.89
CA LEU A 170 5.16 14.89 -4.72
C LEU A 170 5.45 16.38 -4.55
N PHE A 171 4.43 17.22 -4.38
CA PHE A 171 4.63 18.64 -4.09
C PHE A 171 5.34 18.85 -2.75
N ILE A 172 4.93 18.13 -1.70
CA ILE A 172 5.58 18.16 -0.39
C ILE A 172 7.02 17.63 -0.50
N ALA A 173 7.23 16.51 -1.20
CA ALA A 173 8.56 15.92 -1.41
C ALA A 173 9.50 16.87 -2.17
N LYS A 174 8.99 17.62 -3.15
CA LYS A 174 9.76 18.64 -3.88
C LYS A 174 10.14 19.84 -3.00
N LYS A 175 9.30 20.20 -2.02
CA LYS A 175 9.50 21.36 -1.15
C LYS A 175 10.37 21.06 0.06
N TYR A 176 10.18 19.90 0.71
CA TYR A 176 10.80 19.53 1.98
C TYR A 176 11.80 18.36 1.87
N GLY A 177 11.91 17.73 0.69
CA GLY A 177 12.69 16.51 0.50
C GLY A 177 11.85 15.24 0.65
N TYR A 178 12.41 14.11 0.23
CA TYR A 178 11.80 12.79 0.44
C TYR A 178 11.91 12.40 1.93
N SER A 179 10.82 11.89 2.52
CA SER A 179 10.85 11.27 3.84
C SER A 179 11.34 9.82 3.78
N GLU A 180 11.63 9.24 4.96
CA GLU A 180 12.13 7.86 5.12
C GLU A 180 11.04 6.77 4.96
N ASP A 181 9.83 7.14 4.54
CA ASP A 181 8.75 6.18 4.31
C ASP A 181 8.95 5.41 2.98
N ILE A 182 8.38 4.20 2.91
CA ILE A 182 8.51 3.30 1.75
C ILE A 182 8.05 3.98 0.45
N VAL A 183 7.00 4.79 0.51
CA VAL A 183 6.42 5.45 -0.66
C VAL A 183 7.37 6.52 -1.19
N SER A 184 7.94 7.34 -0.31
CA SER A 184 8.98 8.31 -0.66
C SER A 184 10.29 7.66 -1.13
N ILE A 185 10.68 6.50 -0.58
CA ILE A 185 11.82 5.73 -1.10
C ILE A 185 11.56 5.26 -2.53
N ILE A 186 10.35 4.76 -2.82
CA ILE A 186 9.95 4.38 -4.17
C ILE A 186 9.98 5.59 -5.11
N PHE A 187 9.49 6.76 -4.69
CA PHE A 187 9.55 7.96 -5.51
C PHE A 187 10.95 8.49 -5.71
N ARG A 188 11.80 8.46 -4.70
CA ARG A 188 13.22 8.77 -4.82
C ARG A 188 13.90 7.88 -5.86
N PHE A 189 13.56 6.59 -5.87
CA PHE A 189 14.08 5.64 -6.86
C PHE A 189 13.55 5.89 -8.29
N ILE A 190 12.26 6.22 -8.44
CA ILE A 190 11.61 6.47 -9.74
C ILE A 190 12.02 7.83 -10.33
N LEU A 191 11.92 8.89 -9.54
CA LEU A 191 12.08 10.29 -9.97
C LEU A 191 13.51 10.79 -9.82
N GLY A 192 14.31 10.19 -8.92
CA GLY A 192 15.70 10.57 -8.66
C GLY A 192 15.84 11.73 -7.67
N ASP A 193 17.06 11.89 -7.16
CA ASP A 193 17.39 12.87 -6.11
C ASP A 193 17.41 14.32 -6.62
N ASN A 194 17.64 14.52 -7.93
CA ASN A 194 17.81 15.85 -8.52
C ASN A 194 16.57 16.74 -8.42
N GLU A 195 15.38 16.16 -8.26
CA GLU A 195 14.10 16.88 -8.23
C GLU A 195 13.71 17.40 -6.85
N ALA A 196 14.13 16.75 -5.77
CA ALA A 196 13.73 17.10 -4.40
C ALA A 196 14.55 18.25 -3.79
N ILE A 197 15.65 18.65 -4.42
CA ILE A 197 16.69 19.52 -3.83
C ILE A 197 16.50 21.01 -4.25
N GLN A 198 15.36 21.41 -4.81
CA GLN A 198 15.20 22.79 -5.29
C GLN A 198 15.20 23.85 -4.17
N TYR A 199 14.72 23.54 -2.95
CA TYR A 199 14.70 24.51 -1.86
C TYR A 199 16.08 24.70 -1.17
N ALA A 200 16.86 23.62 -1.00
CA ALA A 200 18.19 23.68 -0.39
C ALA A 200 19.21 24.40 -1.30
N LYS A 201 19.20 24.12 -2.61
CA LYS A 201 20.09 24.79 -3.59
C LYS A 201 19.77 26.29 -3.74
N SER A 202 18.51 26.70 -3.59
CA SER A 202 18.10 28.12 -3.65
C SER A 202 18.67 28.94 -2.49
N ASN A 203 18.63 28.41 -1.26
CA ASN A 203 19.23 29.07 -0.10
C ASN A 203 20.76 29.02 -0.12
N GLN A 204 21.36 27.93 -0.59
CA GLN A 204 22.82 27.83 -0.71
C GLN A 204 23.37 28.79 -1.78
N LYS A 205 22.66 28.99 -2.89
CA LYS A 205 23.02 29.97 -3.94
C LYS A 205 22.85 31.42 -3.47
N LYS A 206 21.85 31.71 -2.63
CA LYS A 206 21.74 33.01 -1.94
C LYS A 206 22.87 33.28 -0.95
N ASN A 207 23.36 32.23 -0.26
CA ASN A 207 24.49 32.33 0.68
C ASN A 207 25.88 32.32 -0.03
N LEU A 208 26.02 31.70 -1.21
CA LEU A 208 27.27 31.75 -1.99
C LEU A 208 27.46 33.06 -2.77
N LEU A 209 26.38 33.79 -3.07
CA LEU A 209 26.49 35.14 -3.63
C LEU A 209 27.00 36.18 -2.59
N SER A 210 27.10 35.80 -1.31
CA SER A 210 27.69 36.63 -0.25
C SER A 210 29.08 36.21 0.21
N SER A 211 29.69 35.17 -0.37
CA SER A 211 31.02 34.72 0.05
C SER A 211 31.85 34.28 -1.14
N GLY A 212 32.90 35.05 -1.41
CA GLY A 212 33.68 35.01 -2.63
C GLY A 212 34.49 33.72 -2.85
N LYS A 213 34.81 33.54 -4.14
CA LYS A 213 35.97 32.84 -4.74
C LYS A 213 36.63 31.78 -3.86
N ASN A 214 36.44 30.51 -4.21
CA ASN A 214 37.48 29.52 -4.57
C ASN A 214 36.88 28.11 -4.63
N SER A 215 37.53 27.20 -5.39
CA SER A 215 37.33 25.73 -5.46
C SER A 215 36.51 25.10 -6.61
N VAL A 216 36.51 25.72 -7.80
CA VAL A 216 36.06 25.05 -9.06
C VAL A 216 36.88 23.78 -9.35
N LEU A 217 38.12 23.70 -8.87
CA LEU A 217 39.03 22.57 -9.11
C LEU A 217 38.74 21.34 -8.23
N GLU A 218 38.12 21.53 -7.06
CA GLU A 218 37.95 20.47 -6.06
C GLU A 218 36.65 19.66 -6.29
N THR A 219 35.65 20.29 -6.91
CA THR A 219 34.38 19.61 -7.28
C THR A 219 34.57 18.67 -8.49
N ALA A 220 35.54 18.95 -9.36
CA ALA A 220 35.84 18.11 -10.52
C ALA A 220 36.49 16.76 -10.13
N VAL A 221 37.17 16.70 -8.97
CA VAL A 221 37.90 15.50 -8.51
C VAL A 221 36.97 14.50 -7.81
N LEU A 222 35.86 14.95 -7.22
CA LEU A 222 34.91 14.06 -6.53
C LEU A 222 33.96 13.34 -7.49
N CYS A 223 33.83 13.82 -8.73
CA CYS A 223 33.03 13.19 -9.79
C CYS A 223 33.85 12.18 -10.59
N GLY A 224 34.60 11.33 -9.88
CA GLY A 224 35.42 10.26 -10.42
C GLY A 224 34.62 9.31 -11.32
N MET A 225 34.90 9.40 -12.62
CA MET A 225 35.08 8.32 -13.57
C MET A 225 34.13 7.10 -13.49
N ARG A 226 33.24 7.00 -14.49
CA ARG A 226 32.99 5.71 -15.16
C ARG A 226 33.27 5.85 -16.65
N LEU A 227 34.34 5.17 -17.05
CA LEU A 227 34.93 4.94 -18.39
C LEU A 227 33.86 4.40 -19.37
N LYS A 228 33.74 4.95 -20.58
CA LYS A 228 34.44 4.63 -21.84
C LYS A 228 33.96 3.31 -22.49
N GLU A 229 33.16 3.44 -23.54
CA GLU A 229 33.18 2.58 -24.73
C GLU A 229 32.85 3.48 -25.95
N GLU A 230 33.88 3.75 -26.76
CA GLU A 230 33.76 4.11 -28.18
C GLU A 230 33.17 2.87 -28.88
N GLU A 231 32.14 2.94 -29.72
CA GLU A 231 32.22 3.25 -31.15
C GLU A 231 30.78 3.15 -31.74
N GLU A 232 30.52 3.81 -32.88
CA GLU A 232 29.21 4.02 -33.55
C GLU A 232 28.25 5.08 -32.94
N THR A 233 28.75 6.32 -32.86
CA THR A 233 27.91 7.48 -32.51
C THR A 233 27.07 7.95 -33.71
N SER A 234 25.92 7.29 -33.89
CA SER A 234 24.91 7.73 -34.85
C SER A 234 24.37 9.13 -34.49
N PHE A 235 24.03 9.89 -35.53
CA PHE A 235 23.45 11.25 -35.60
C PHE A 235 22.54 11.71 -34.44
N LEU A 236 21.89 10.78 -33.74
CA LEU A 236 21.07 11.00 -32.54
C LEU A 236 21.84 11.63 -31.36
N GLN A 237 23.13 11.33 -31.20
CA GLN A 237 23.92 11.84 -30.07
C GLN A 237 24.24 13.34 -30.20
N ARG A 238 24.29 13.90 -31.42
CA ARG A 238 24.48 15.35 -31.68
C ARG A 238 23.19 16.16 -31.48
N ILE A 239 22.03 15.58 -31.77
CA ILE A 239 20.72 16.23 -31.52
C ILE A 239 20.41 16.24 -30.01
N CYS A 240 20.82 15.19 -29.30
CA CYS A 240 20.60 15.04 -27.87
C CYS A 240 21.54 15.85 -26.98
N SER A 241 22.53 16.60 -27.47
CA SER A 241 23.47 17.36 -26.62
C SER A 241 23.17 18.85 -26.48
N THR A 242 22.21 19.39 -27.24
CA THR A 242 22.05 20.86 -27.40
C THR A 242 20.75 21.45 -26.84
N MET A 243 19.82 20.66 -26.33
CA MET A 243 18.53 21.16 -25.80
C MET A 243 18.46 21.02 -24.28
N LYS A 244 19.09 21.96 -23.57
CA LYS A 244 18.95 22.14 -22.12
C LYS A 244 18.17 23.42 -21.84
N HIS A 245 17.07 23.31 -21.10
CA HIS A 245 16.34 24.45 -20.59
C HIS A 245 16.98 24.99 -19.31
N PHE A 246 17.13 26.31 -19.20
CA PHE A 246 17.85 26.96 -18.10
C PHE A 246 17.22 26.69 -16.71
N SER A 247 15.91 26.44 -16.67
CA SER A 247 15.18 26.17 -15.42
C SER A 247 15.30 24.73 -14.91
N CYS A 248 15.86 23.82 -15.71
CA CYS A 248 15.91 22.41 -15.34
C CYS A 248 17.14 22.09 -14.46
N PRO A 249 16.98 21.29 -13.39
CA PRO A 249 18.02 21.04 -12.39
C PRO A 249 19.08 20.01 -12.80
N HIS A 250 19.04 19.49 -14.03
CA HIS A 250 19.87 18.38 -14.51
C HIS A 250 21.08 18.81 -15.37
N ASP A 251 22.11 17.97 -15.40
CA ASP A 251 23.38 18.29 -16.05
C ASP A 251 23.47 17.87 -17.53
N TYR A 252 22.55 17.02 -17.99
CA TYR A 252 22.45 16.51 -19.37
C TYR A 252 21.25 17.11 -20.12
N SER A 253 20.91 16.64 -21.32
CA SER A 253 19.81 17.20 -22.10
C SER A 253 18.43 16.87 -21.55
N CYS A 254 17.46 17.77 -21.74
CA CYS A 254 16.09 17.61 -21.26
C CYS A 254 15.41 16.38 -21.88
N LEU A 255 15.69 16.11 -23.16
CA LEU A 255 15.14 14.93 -23.85
C LEU A 255 15.67 13.63 -23.25
N LEU A 256 16.98 13.55 -22.99
CA LEU A 256 17.56 12.38 -22.33
C LEU A 256 17.06 12.26 -20.87
N TYR A 257 16.83 13.38 -20.18
CA TYR A 257 16.24 13.42 -18.84
C TYR A 257 14.81 12.86 -18.79
N CYS A 258 13.98 13.26 -19.75
CA CYS A 258 12.62 12.74 -19.90
C CYS A 258 12.63 11.27 -20.31
N LEU A 259 13.49 10.88 -21.26
CA LEU A 259 13.59 9.51 -21.76
C LEU A 259 14.12 8.54 -20.70
N GLN A 260 15.07 8.97 -19.86
CA GLN A 260 15.51 8.23 -18.68
C GLN A 260 14.41 8.13 -17.62
N GLY A 261 13.60 9.19 -17.47
CA GLY A 261 12.43 9.20 -16.59
C GLY A 261 11.30 8.28 -17.06
N PHE A 262 11.25 8.00 -18.35
CA PHE A 262 10.29 7.07 -18.94
C PHE A 262 10.78 5.62 -18.88
N SER A 263 11.97 5.36 -19.42
CA SER A 263 12.51 4.01 -19.66
C SER A 263 12.79 3.24 -18.37
N ARG A 264 13.39 3.86 -17.36
CA ARG A 264 13.75 3.16 -16.11
C ARG A 264 12.50 2.69 -15.36
N PRO A 265 11.51 3.54 -15.03
CA PRO A 265 10.32 3.09 -14.32
C PRO A 265 9.46 2.13 -15.15
N LEU A 266 9.46 2.28 -16.48
CA LEU A 266 8.79 1.34 -17.38
C LEU A 266 9.37 -0.07 -17.27
N LEU A 267 10.69 -0.20 -17.37
CA LEU A 267 11.36 -1.50 -17.24
C LEU A 267 11.12 -2.12 -15.87
N ILE A 268 11.19 -1.33 -14.80
CA ILE A 268 10.94 -1.82 -13.44
C ILE A 268 9.49 -2.32 -13.29
N GLY A 269 8.51 -1.53 -13.73
CA GLY A 269 7.09 -1.91 -13.67
C GLY A 269 6.79 -3.17 -14.47
N PHE A 270 7.39 -3.28 -15.65
CA PHE A 270 7.25 -4.44 -16.52
C PHE A 270 7.89 -5.70 -15.91
N LEU A 271 9.13 -5.60 -15.43
CA LEU A 271 9.87 -6.71 -14.83
C LEU A 271 9.23 -7.21 -13.54
N THR A 272 8.78 -6.31 -12.67
CA THR A 272 8.17 -6.67 -11.38
C THR A 272 6.87 -7.45 -11.54
N LEU A 273 5.96 -7.01 -12.43
CA LEU A 273 4.73 -7.75 -12.71
C LEU A 273 4.98 -9.07 -13.42
N THR A 274 5.90 -9.07 -14.38
CA THR A 274 6.27 -10.29 -15.11
C THR A 274 6.85 -11.33 -14.14
N ALA A 275 7.79 -10.93 -13.28
CA ALA A 275 8.37 -11.79 -12.25
C ALA A 275 7.32 -12.29 -11.25
N SER A 276 6.42 -11.41 -10.79
CA SER A 276 5.33 -11.78 -9.87
C SER A 276 4.40 -12.83 -10.49
N ARG A 277 4.01 -12.68 -11.76
CA ARG A 277 3.17 -13.66 -12.45
C ARG A 277 3.89 -14.97 -12.70
N CYS A 278 5.15 -14.93 -13.11
CA CYS A 278 5.98 -16.13 -13.25
C CYS A 278 6.03 -16.90 -11.93
N PHE A 279 6.13 -16.21 -10.80
CA PHE A 279 6.07 -16.83 -9.47
C PHE A 279 4.69 -17.43 -9.16
N SER A 280 3.59 -16.71 -9.42
CA SER A 280 2.23 -17.21 -9.19
C SER A 280 1.87 -18.43 -10.04
N PHE A 281 2.37 -18.51 -11.28
CA PHE A 281 2.10 -19.60 -12.21
C PHE A 281 3.25 -20.61 -12.32
N ARG A 282 4.20 -20.61 -11.38
CA ARG A 282 5.45 -21.41 -11.47
C ARG A 282 5.25 -22.88 -11.82
N LYS A 283 4.23 -23.54 -11.26
CA LYS A 283 3.92 -24.96 -11.53
C LYS A 283 3.49 -25.19 -12.98
N LYS A 284 2.69 -24.27 -13.55
CA LYS A 284 2.24 -24.34 -14.95
C LYS A 284 3.33 -23.91 -15.92
N LEU A 285 4.22 -23.02 -15.49
CA LEU A 285 5.36 -22.53 -16.26
C LEU A 285 6.42 -23.62 -16.47
N ILE A 286 6.69 -24.43 -15.44
CA ILE A 286 7.62 -25.58 -15.52
C ILE A 286 7.09 -26.64 -16.50
N SER A 287 5.78 -26.84 -16.57
CA SER A 287 5.15 -27.79 -17.50
C SER A 287 5.02 -27.27 -18.93
N GLY A 288 5.25 -25.97 -19.19
CA GLY A 288 5.00 -25.35 -20.49
C GLY A 288 5.72 -24.00 -20.64
N PRO A 289 6.96 -23.98 -21.19
CA PRO A 289 7.78 -22.76 -21.27
C PRO A 289 7.24 -21.72 -22.27
N SER A 290 6.44 -22.12 -23.26
CA SER A 290 5.78 -21.21 -24.21
C SER A 290 4.76 -20.26 -23.56
N LEU A 291 4.27 -20.62 -22.36
CA LEU A 291 3.41 -19.77 -21.55
C LEU A 291 4.12 -18.49 -21.10
N LEU A 292 5.46 -18.51 -21.00
CA LEU A 292 6.27 -17.36 -20.58
C LEU A 292 6.15 -16.21 -21.58
N LEU A 293 6.32 -16.48 -22.88
CA LEU A 293 6.20 -15.47 -23.93
C LEU A 293 4.79 -14.88 -24.00
N THR A 294 3.78 -15.72 -23.79
CA THR A 294 2.37 -15.28 -23.76
C THR A 294 2.09 -14.39 -22.54
N LEU A 295 2.65 -14.74 -21.37
CA LEU A 295 2.56 -13.92 -20.17
C LEU A 295 3.31 -12.59 -20.32
N VAL A 296 4.51 -12.59 -20.90
CA VAL A 296 5.31 -11.38 -21.15
C VAL A 296 4.59 -10.44 -22.13
N ALA A 297 3.97 -10.99 -23.18
CA ALA A 297 3.26 -10.22 -24.21
C ALA A 297 1.86 -9.74 -23.78
N GLU A 298 1.41 -10.07 -22.57
CA GLU A 298 0.08 -9.69 -22.12
C GLU A 298 -0.01 -8.17 -21.89
N LYS A 299 -0.97 -7.51 -22.56
CA LYS A 299 -1.20 -6.05 -22.47
C LYS A 299 -1.27 -5.52 -21.04
N ARG A 300 -1.77 -6.34 -20.11
CA ARG A 300 -1.88 -5.99 -18.69
C ARG A 300 -0.52 -5.77 -18.02
N ASN A 301 0.52 -6.51 -18.41
CA ASN A 301 1.88 -6.35 -17.87
C ASN A 301 2.55 -5.08 -18.40
N LEU A 302 2.26 -4.72 -19.65
CA LEU A 302 2.73 -3.48 -20.24
C LEU A 302 2.04 -2.24 -19.62
N SER A 303 0.78 -2.35 -19.20
CA SER A 303 0.02 -1.21 -18.68
C SER A 303 0.65 -0.53 -17.46
N LEU A 304 1.19 -1.31 -16.50
CA LEU A 304 1.85 -0.73 -15.32
C LEU A 304 3.19 -0.08 -15.68
N GLY A 305 3.96 -0.72 -16.56
CA GLY A 305 5.21 -0.14 -17.06
C GLY A 305 4.96 1.19 -17.78
N LEU A 306 3.97 1.24 -18.67
CA LEU A 306 3.56 2.47 -19.34
C LEU A 306 3.07 3.53 -18.36
N PHE A 307 2.31 3.14 -17.33
CA PHE A 307 1.85 4.05 -16.30
C PHE A 307 3.03 4.67 -15.52
N LEU A 308 3.95 3.85 -15.01
CA LEU A 308 5.10 4.32 -14.23
C LEU A 308 6.07 5.14 -15.09
N GLY A 309 6.35 4.71 -16.31
CA GLY A 309 7.17 5.46 -17.26
C GLY A 309 6.54 6.79 -17.64
N GLY A 310 5.24 6.79 -17.99
CA GLY A 310 4.49 7.99 -18.30
C GLY A 310 4.44 8.98 -17.12
N PHE A 311 4.24 8.47 -15.91
CA PHE A 311 4.29 9.27 -14.68
C PHE A 311 5.67 9.92 -14.46
N GLY A 312 6.75 9.15 -14.58
CA GLY A 312 8.11 9.69 -14.45
C GLY A 312 8.46 10.72 -15.53
N ALA A 313 8.03 10.49 -16.77
CA ALA A 313 8.24 11.42 -17.88
C ALA A 313 7.46 12.73 -17.69
N THR A 314 6.15 12.64 -17.41
CA THR A 314 5.28 13.82 -17.24
C THR A 314 5.72 14.70 -16.07
N PHE A 315 6.23 14.11 -14.99
CA PHE A 315 6.78 14.87 -13.88
C PHE A 315 8.04 15.66 -14.28
N ARG A 316 8.89 15.10 -15.15
CA ARG A 316 10.19 15.66 -15.57
C ARG A 316 10.14 16.60 -16.78
N VAL A 317 9.04 16.58 -17.54
CA VAL A 317 8.82 17.47 -18.69
C VAL A 317 8.63 18.93 -18.25
N ARG A 318 8.34 19.19 -16.97
CA ARG A 318 8.01 20.51 -16.42
C ARG A 318 9.19 21.17 -15.72
#